data_AF-A0A5D4GTM2-F1
#
_entry.id   AF-A0A5D4GTM2-F1
#
_cell.length_a   1.000
_cell.length_b   1.000
_cell.length_c   1.000
_cell.angle_alpha   90.00
_cell.angle_beta   90.00
_cell.angle_gamma   90.00
#
_symmetry.space_group_name_H-M   'P 1'
#
loop_
_entity.id
_entity.type
_entity.pdbx_description
1 polymer ?
#
loop_
_entity_poly.entity_id
_entity_poly.type
_entity_poly.pdbx_seq_one_letter_code
_entity_poly.pdbx_strand_id
1 'polypeptide(L)'
;MNLVEFFDNQIVLKSDRVLLRPLAGSDIDELEKISYTDGLWEYGRRVKNRKDLEDYIGFCLDARKSKTLYPFVIIDKLDNKLAGIRCSAG
;
A
#
# COMPACT_ATOMS: atom_id res chain seq x y z
N MET A 1 6.40 21.65 -7.04
CA MET A 1 6.50 20.71 -5.92
C MET A 1 7.88 20.11 -5.94
N ASN A 2 8.65 20.29 -4.87
CA ASN A 2 9.97 19.67 -4.73
C ASN A 2 9.84 18.24 -4.13
N LEU A 3 10.93 17.48 -4.09
CA LEU A 3 10.92 16.10 -3.58
C LEU A 3 10.49 16.02 -2.11
N VAL A 4 10.89 16.98 -1.27
CA VAL A 4 10.50 17.00 0.15
C VAL A 4 8.98 17.17 0.26
N GLU A 5 8.43 18.16 -0.43
CA GLU A 5 6.98 18.41 -0.47
C GLU A 5 6.21 17.21 -1.03
N PHE A 6 6.74 16.49 -2.01
CA PHE A 6 6.08 15.31 -2.57
C PHE A 6 5.84 14.23 -1.50
N PHE A 7 6.87 13.88 -0.72
CA PHE A 7 6.77 12.82 0.29
C PHE A 7 5.94 13.21 1.51
N ASP A 8 5.94 14.50 1.87
CA ASP A 8 5.23 15.02 3.03
C ASP A 8 3.74 15.26 2.74
N ASN A 9 3.36 15.38 1.46
CA ASN A 9 1.96 15.55 1.05
C ASN A 9 1.16 14.24 1.13
N GLN A 10 -0.17 14.37 1.23
CA GLN A 10 -1.12 13.27 1.09
C GLN A 10 -1.67 13.26 -0.34
N ILE A 11 -1.05 12.48 -1.22
CA ILE A 11 -1.42 12.41 -2.63
C ILE A 11 -2.54 11.40 -2.80
N VAL A 12 -3.71 11.87 -3.25
CA VAL A 12 -4.85 11.01 -3.58
C VAL A 12 -5.07 11.04 -5.09
N LEU A 13 -5.06 9.87 -5.72
CA LEU A 13 -5.35 9.71 -7.14
C LEU A 13 -6.69 8.99 -7.29
N LYS A 14 -7.50 9.43 -8.25
CA LYS A 14 -8.85 8.88 -8.47
C LYS A 14 -9.05 8.61 -9.95
N SER A 15 -9.61 7.45 -10.25
CA SER A 15 -10.17 7.12 -11.56
C SER A 15 -11.65 6.76 -11.43
N ASP A 16 -12.27 6.30 -12.52
CA ASP A 16 -13.65 5.82 -12.47
C ASP A 16 -13.79 4.58 -11.59
N ARG A 17 -12.80 3.69 -11.58
CA ARG A 17 -12.86 2.39 -10.90
C ARG A 17 -12.09 2.32 -9.57
N VAL A 18 -10.99 3.06 -9.42
CA VAL A 18 -10.13 2.95 -8.24
C VAL A 18 -9.79 4.30 -7.62
N LEU A 19 -9.52 4.27 -6.32
CA LEU A 19 -8.91 5.35 -5.57
C LEU A 19 -7.56 4.87 -5.00
N LEU A 20 -6.51 5.64 -5.24
CA LEU A 20 -5.20 5.44 -4.64
C LEU A 20 -5.01 6.51 -3.58
N ARG A 21 -4.64 6.10 -2.38
CA ARG A 21 -4.19 7.02 -1.33
C ARG A 21 -2.94 6.47 -0.66
N PRO A 22 -2.18 7.30 0.07
CA PRO A 22 -0.96 6.84 0.70
C PRO A 22 -1.29 5.74 1.72
N LEU A 23 -0.39 4.75 1.80
CA LEU A 23 -0.47 3.70 2.80
C LEU A 23 -0.42 4.30 4.21
N ALA A 24 -1.30 3.81 5.08
CA ALA A 24 -1.30 4.10 6.50
C ALA A 24 -1.21 2.80 7.31
N GLY A 25 -0.63 2.87 8.52
CA GLY A 25 -0.54 1.70 9.40
C GLY A 25 -1.91 1.12 9.78
N SER A 26 -2.95 1.96 9.79
CA SER A 26 -4.34 1.55 10.02
C SER A 26 -4.93 0.65 8.91
N ASP A 27 -4.28 0.54 7.76
CA ASP A 27 -4.78 -0.26 6.63
C ASP A 27 -4.54 -1.76 6.82
N ILE A 28 -3.76 -2.13 7.83
CA ILE A 28 -3.26 -3.48 8.00
C ILE A 28 -4.36 -4.53 8.14
N ASP A 29 -5.45 -4.21 8.86
CA ASP A 29 -6.53 -5.17 9.09
C ASP A 29 -7.37 -5.41 7.83
N GLU A 30 -7.53 -4.39 6.97
CA GLU A 30 -8.18 -4.57 5.67
C GLU A 30 -7.26 -5.26 4.67
N LEU A 31 -5.97 -4.97 4.69
CA LEU A 31 -4.97 -5.65 3.88
C LEU A 31 -4.89 -7.13 4.23
N GLU A 32 -4.97 -7.48 5.51
CA GLU A 32 -4.91 -8.88 5.96
C GLU A 32 -6.00 -9.74 5.32
N LYS A 33 -7.21 -9.20 5.17
CA LYS A 33 -8.36 -9.92 4.57
C LYS A 33 -8.08 -10.39 3.14
N ILE A 34 -7.20 -9.71 2.42
CA ILE A 34 -6.86 -10.03 1.02
C ILE A 34 -5.46 -10.63 0.89
N SER A 35 -4.59 -10.48 1.90
CA SER A 35 -3.16 -10.77 1.81
C SER A 35 -2.82 -12.26 1.73
N TYR A 36 -3.71 -13.16 2.14
CA TYR A 36 -3.44 -14.61 2.09
C TYR A 36 -4.02 -15.30 0.86
N THR A 37 -4.54 -14.51 -0.09
CA THR A 37 -4.98 -15.03 -1.39
C THR A 37 -3.77 -15.17 -2.33
N ASP A 38 -3.74 -16.26 -3.10
CA ASP A 38 -2.56 -16.66 -3.89
C ASP A 38 -2.13 -15.62 -4.95
N GLY A 39 -3.02 -14.72 -5.39
CA GLY A 39 -2.74 -13.77 -6.48
C GLY A 39 -2.04 -12.47 -6.07
N LEU A 40 -2.14 -12.02 -4.81
CA LEU A 40 -1.66 -10.69 -4.42
C LEU A 40 -0.14 -10.58 -4.35
N TRP A 41 0.54 -11.69 -4.06
CA TRP A 41 1.99 -11.76 -3.86
C TRP A 41 2.69 -12.68 -4.88
N GLU A 42 1.98 -13.09 -5.93
CA GLU A 42 2.46 -14.05 -6.93
C GLU A 42 3.80 -13.61 -7.55
N TYR A 43 3.99 -12.30 -7.71
CA TYR A 43 5.18 -11.68 -8.30
C TYR A 43 5.99 -10.83 -7.30
N GLY A 44 5.83 -11.06 -5.99
CA GLY A 44 6.43 -10.22 -4.95
C GLY A 44 6.81 -10.96 -3.67
N ARG A 45 7.04 -10.21 -2.59
CA ARG A 45 7.31 -10.76 -1.26
C ARG A 45 6.11 -11.57 -0.78
N ARG A 46 6.25 -12.88 -0.61
CA ARG A 46 5.15 -13.71 -0.10
C ARG A 46 4.83 -13.34 1.34
N VAL A 47 3.61 -12.82 1.56
CA VAL A 47 3.02 -12.63 2.89
C VAL A 47 2.17 -13.86 3.21
N LYS A 48 2.54 -14.61 4.25
CA LYS A 48 1.83 -15.86 4.61
C LYS A 48 1.05 -15.74 5.91
N ASN A 49 1.35 -14.74 6.72
CA ASN A 49 0.76 -14.53 8.03
C ASN A 49 0.82 -13.05 8.42
N ARG A 50 0.23 -12.72 9.57
CA ARG A 50 0.10 -11.35 10.07
C ARG A 50 1.46 -10.69 10.28
N LYS A 51 2.42 -11.45 10.80
CA LYS A 51 3.77 -10.94 11.04
C LYS A 51 4.47 -10.56 9.73
N ASP A 52 4.34 -11.39 8.68
CA ASP A 52 4.92 -11.07 7.37
C ASP A 52 4.31 -9.78 6.79
N LEU A 53 3.00 -9.57 7.02
CA LEU A 53 2.27 -8.38 6.59
C LEU A 53 2.72 -7.14 7.37
N GLU A 54 2.85 -7.25 8.69
CA GLU A 54 3.37 -6.18 9.56
C GLU A 54 4.79 -5.78 9.15
N ASP A 55 5.67 -6.75 8.94
CA ASP A 55 7.05 -6.52 8.50
C ASP A 55 7.08 -5.83 7.11
N TYR A 56 6.18 -6.20 6.19
CA TYR A 56 6.08 -5.57 4.87
C TYR A 56 5.54 -4.14 4.93
N ILE A 57 4.45 -3.90 5.67
CA ILE A 57 3.89 -2.55 5.84
C ILE A 57 4.88 -1.64 6.55
N GLY A 58 5.60 -2.15 7.56
CA GLY A 58 6.67 -1.43 8.24
C GLY A 58 7.75 -0.96 7.28
N PHE A 59 8.26 -1.87 6.43
CA PHE A 59 9.20 -1.54 5.37
C PHE A 59 8.68 -0.41 4.46
N CYS A 60 7.42 -0.50 4.02
CA CYS A 60 6.82 0.50 3.13
C CYS A 60 6.69 1.88 3.77
N LEU A 61 6.26 1.92 5.04
CA LEU A 61 6.13 3.18 5.79
C LEU A 61 7.49 3.83 6.02
N ASP A 62 8.52 3.04 6.34
CA ASP A 62 9.87 3.56 6.53
C ASP A 62 10.51 3.99 5.20
N ALA A 63 10.19 3.32 4.09
CA ALA A 63 10.58 3.75 2.75
C ALA A 63 9.97 5.13 2.39
N ARG A 64 8.74 5.40 2.84
CA ARG A 64 8.13 6.73 2.70
C ARG A 64 8.84 7.78 3.54
N LYS A 65 9.10 7.50 4.82
CA LYS A 65 9.83 8.41 5.72
C LYS A 65 11.22 8.75 5.20
N SER A 66 11.91 7.75 4.64
CA SER A 66 13.25 7.90 4.03
C SER A 66 13.21 8.51 2.63
N LYS A 67 12.03 8.85 2.09
CA LYS A 67 11.85 9.48 0.77
C LYS A 67 12.39 8.64 -0.38
N THR A 68 12.32 7.31 -0.24
CA THR A 68 12.79 6.34 -1.24
C THR A 68 11.64 5.74 -2.03
N LEU A 69 10.48 5.50 -1.39
CA LEU A 69 9.27 4.98 -2.03
C LEU A 69 8.02 5.68 -1.52
N TYR A 70 7.02 5.85 -2.38
CA TYR A 70 5.73 6.41 -2.00
C TYR A 70 4.64 5.34 -2.15
N PRO A 71 4.38 4.55 -1.09
CA PRO A 71 3.45 3.43 -1.16
C PRO A 71 1.99 3.91 -1.18
N PHE A 72 1.17 3.23 -1.97
CA PHE A 72 -0.26 3.46 -2.08
C PHE A 72 -1.06 2.22 -1.70
N VAL A 73 -2.21 2.42 -1.07
CA VAL A 73 -3.28 1.42 -1.09
C VAL A 73 -4.21 1.68 -2.26
N ILE A 74 -4.74 0.60 -2.82
CA ILE A 74 -5.67 0.59 -3.94
C ILE A 74 -7.05 0.24 -3.38
N ILE A 75 -8.00 1.14 -3.56
CA ILE A 75 -9.39 0.97 -3.12
C ILE A 75 -10.25 0.83 -4.37
N ASP A 76 -11.01 -0.26 -4.49
CA ASP A 76 -12.05 -0.39 -5.50
C ASP A 76 -13.23 0.50 -5.09
N LYS A 77 -13.67 1.37 -5.99
CA LYS A 77 -14.75 2.32 -5.72
C LYS A 77 -16.14 1.71 -5.79
N LEU A 78 -16.30 0.52 -6.39
CA LEU A 78 -17.59 -0.15 -6.53
C LEU A 78 -18.11 -0.65 -5.19
N ASP A 79 -17.22 -1.22 -4.37
CA ASP A 79 -17.54 -1.77 -3.04
C ASP A 79 -16.83 -1.05 -1.89
N ASN A 80 -16.00 -0.05 -2.21
CA ASN A 80 -15.20 0.74 -1.26
C ASN A 80 -14.27 -0.12 -0.40
N LYS A 81 -13.75 -1.22 -0.96
CA LYS A 81 -12.82 -2.12 -0.28
C LYS A 81 -11.41 -1.96 -0.79
N LEU A 82 -10.46 -2.31 0.08
CA LEU A 82 -9.07 -2.39 -0.29
C LEU A 82 -8.89 -3.58 -1.25
N ALA A 83 -8.42 -3.29 -2.45
CA ALA A 83 -8.19 -4.25 -3.52
C ALA A 83 -6.69 -4.61 -3.66
N GLY A 84 -5.79 -3.81 -3.10
CA GLY A 84 -4.39 -4.14 -3.03
C GLY A 84 -3.51 -3.03 -2.46
N ILE A 85 -2.20 -3.29 -2.48
CA ILE A 85 -1.16 -2.38 -2.05
C ILE A 85 -0.09 -2.31 -3.13
N ARG A 86 0.43 -1.11 -3.40
CA ARG A 86 1.62 -0.93 -4.21
C ARG A 86 2.72 -0.33 -3.37
N CYS A 87 3.73 -1.16 -3.11
CA CYS A 87 4.96 -0.78 -2.45
C CYS A 87 6.10 -1.62 -3.05
N SER A 88 6.84 -1.03 -3.98
CA SER A 88 7.96 -1.69 -4.63
C SER A 88 9.05 -0.65 -4.91
N ALA A 89 10.23 -0.85 -4.33
CA ALA A 89 11.46 -0.57 -5.07
C ALA A 89 11.55 -1.65 -6.16
N GLY A 90 11.95 -1.30 -7.37
CA GLY A 90 12.01 -2.23 -8.51
C GLY A 90 12.73 -3.54 -8.16
#